data_AF-A7EGN3-F1
#
_entry.id   AF-A7EGN3-F1
#
_cell.length_a   1.000
_cell.length_b   1.000
_cell.length_c   1.000
_cell.angle_alpha   90.00
_cell.angle_beta   90.00
_cell.angle_gamma   90.00
#
_symmetry.space_group_name_H-M   'P 1'
#
loop_
_entity.id
_entity.type
_entity.pdbx_description
1 polymer ?
#
loop_
_entity_poly.entity_id
_entity_poly.type
_entity_poly.pdbx_seq_one_letter_code
_entity_poly.pdbx_strand_id
1 'polypeptide(L)'
;MSSGGIFKSPLTSEKLITDSSMASKGQKPANPHKIFTRKCNIILGLIFLFLLAIALALGLTFGLRHHHSSPPTSSPTPPILPIPPTNTSFWTPNLNASNTWNIELISALDPTNIYPNTTIYDIDLFLSANTTPPIISTLHSKSHKVICYFSAGTIETFRPDANRFIRSDYGKQLPDWKNEYWANISSLNVRSIMLSRLDLAVNQSCDAVDPDNVDGYSNNNGLGLTKDDSVEYMQWLAAEAHGRGLGIGLKNAGEIIDRVLDDVQFAVNEQCVQYQECDTWQTFLDSGKPVFNIEYPKDAPKVSQVEKTDVCDGSNIHADGFFTILKKMELDDWVESC
;
A
#
# COMPACT_ATOMS: atom_id res chain seq x y z
N MET A 1 -0.31 1.57 8.92
CA MET A 1 -1.25 2.64 8.49
C MET A 1 -1.32 2.64 6.97
N SER A 2 -2.05 1.68 6.41
CA SER A 2 -2.66 1.84 5.09
C SER A 2 -4.15 2.01 5.36
N SER A 3 -4.58 3.22 5.69
CA SER A 3 -5.99 3.56 5.66
C SER A 3 -6.19 4.62 4.59
N GLY A 4 -6.41 4.14 3.35
CA GLY A 4 -6.98 4.90 2.24
C GLY A 4 -8.43 5.35 2.49
N GLY A 5 -8.79 5.60 3.76
CA GLY A 5 -10.06 6.16 4.17
C GLY A 5 -10.16 7.62 3.71
N ILE A 6 -11.18 7.90 2.92
CA ILE A 6 -11.46 9.21 2.32
C ILE A 6 -11.56 10.27 3.43
N PHE A 7 -10.55 11.13 3.56
CA PHE A 7 -10.59 12.31 4.44
C PHE A 7 -11.61 13.33 3.91
N LYS A 8 -12.85 13.30 4.42
CA LYS A 8 -13.75 14.45 4.38
C LYS A 8 -13.57 15.27 5.65
N SER A 9 -12.91 16.42 5.54
CA SER A 9 -12.83 17.39 6.65
C SER A 9 -14.20 18.01 6.94
N PRO A 10 -14.62 18.15 8.21
CA PRO A 10 -15.84 18.88 8.55
C PRO A 10 -15.61 20.40 8.50
N LEU A 11 -16.54 21.10 7.86
CA LEU A 11 -16.70 22.54 7.86
C LEU A 11 -16.81 23.07 9.30
N THR A 12 -15.88 23.93 9.71
CA THR A 12 -16.00 24.68 10.97
C THR A 12 -16.89 25.91 10.78
N SER A 13 -17.98 25.92 11.55
CA SER A 13 -18.92 27.01 11.73
C SER A 13 -18.22 28.30 12.20
N GLU A 14 -18.56 29.41 11.55
CA GLU A 14 -18.32 30.77 12.03
C GLU A 14 -18.81 30.94 13.47
N LYS A 15 -18.02 31.66 14.28
CA LYS A 15 -18.54 32.31 15.49
C LYS A 15 -17.99 33.73 15.58
N LEU A 16 -18.91 34.67 15.39
CA LEU A 16 -18.82 36.10 15.61
C LEU A 16 -18.36 36.39 17.05
N ILE A 17 -17.27 37.14 17.23
CA ILE A 17 -17.03 37.93 18.45
C ILE A 17 -16.50 39.30 18.03
N THR A 18 -17.31 40.31 18.31
CA THR A 18 -17.00 41.73 18.32
C THR A 18 -16.19 42.08 19.57
N ASP A 19 -15.07 42.81 19.45
CA ASP A 19 -14.87 44.01 20.28
C ASP A 19 -13.83 44.98 19.70
N SER A 20 -14.01 46.24 20.07
CA SER A 20 -13.35 47.45 19.58
C SER A 20 -12.10 47.82 20.41
N SER A 21 -11.11 48.48 19.80
CA SER A 21 -10.62 49.81 20.24
C SER A 21 -9.47 50.39 19.38
N MET A 22 -9.67 51.66 19.03
CA MET A 22 -8.73 52.80 18.92
C MET A 22 -7.36 52.70 18.19
N ALA A 23 -7.38 53.22 16.96
CA ALA A 23 -6.58 54.32 16.39
C ALA A 23 -5.10 54.55 16.77
N SER A 24 -4.25 54.59 15.73
CA SER A 24 -3.25 55.66 15.54
C SER A 24 -2.95 55.86 14.04
N LYS A 25 -3.00 57.13 13.60
CA LYS A 25 -2.69 57.58 12.23
C LYS A 25 -1.21 57.99 12.15
N GLY A 26 -0.54 57.59 11.06
CA GLY A 26 0.72 58.18 10.58
C GLY A 26 0.74 58.26 9.04
N GLN A 27 0.78 59.48 8.50
CA GLN A 27 0.91 59.86 7.07
C GLN A 27 2.31 59.53 6.51
N LYS A 28 2.54 59.14 5.25
CA LYS A 28 2.58 59.88 3.94
C LYS A 28 3.49 59.01 2.98
N PRO A 29 3.75 59.30 1.69
CA PRO A 29 3.00 59.98 0.62
C PRO A 29 2.85 59.10 -0.66
N ALA A 30 2.08 59.58 -1.64
CA ALA A 30 2.04 59.02 -3.00
C ALA A 30 3.21 59.54 -3.86
N ASN A 31 3.81 58.69 -4.71
CA ASN A 31 4.58 59.10 -5.90
C ASN A 31 4.77 57.91 -6.89
N PRO A 32 5.13 58.14 -8.17
CA PRO A 32 4.31 57.70 -9.29
C PRO A 32 5.16 57.05 -10.39
N HIS A 33 5.25 55.73 -10.48
CA HIS A 33 5.88 55.10 -11.66
C HIS A 33 5.35 53.69 -11.90
N LYS A 34 4.04 53.61 -12.20
CA LYS A 34 3.55 52.63 -13.19
C LYS A 34 3.93 53.21 -14.56
N ILE A 35 4.32 52.35 -15.50
CA ILE A 35 4.80 52.66 -16.87
C ILE A 35 6.34 52.73 -17.01
N PHE A 36 7.10 51.71 -16.56
CA PHE A 36 8.40 51.38 -17.19
C PHE A 36 8.97 49.99 -16.85
N THR A 37 8.24 48.89 -17.05
CA THR A 37 8.86 47.54 -16.96
C THR A 37 8.26 46.49 -17.90
N ARG A 38 7.25 46.85 -18.71
CA ARG A 38 6.54 45.87 -19.57
C ARG A 38 7.13 45.68 -20.97
N LYS A 39 8.13 46.49 -21.38
CA LYS A 39 8.72 46.45 -22.73
C LYS A 39 10.09 45.76 -22.82
N CYS A 40 10.79 45.50 -21.70
CA CYS A 40 12.09 44.81 -21.72
C CYS A 40 11.94 43.27 -21.83
N ASN A 41 10.85 42.70 -21.30
CA ASN A 41 10.66 41.24 -21.28
C ASN A 41 10.20 40.67 -22.63
N ILE A 42 9.63 41.50 -23.51
CA ILE A 42 9.16 41.05 -24.84
C ILE A 42 10.35 40.95 -25.80
N ILE A 43 11.32 41.87 -25.72
CA ILE A 43 12.51 41.86 -26.58
C ILE A 43 13.44 40.69 -26.21
N LEU A 44 13.58 40.37 -24.91
CA LEU A 44 14.38 39.24 -24.45
C LEU A 44 13.76 37.88 -24.85
N GLY A 45 12.43 37.76 -24.82
CA GLY A 45 11.71 36.56 -25.25
C GLY A 45 11.82 36.28 -26.75
N LEU A 46 11.81 37.33 -27.59
CA LEU A 46 11.94 37.19 -29.05
C LEU A 46 13.36 36.80 -29.48
N ILE A 47 14.39 37.27 -28.77
CA ILE A 47 15.79 36.87 -29.02
C ILE A 47 16.00 35.40 -28.64
N PHE A 48 15.41 34.93 -27.55
CA PHE A 48 15.49 33.52 -27.15
C PHE A 48 14.80 32.58 -28.14
N LEU A 49 13.60 32.94 -28.62
CA LEU A 49 12.88 32.18 -29.65
C LEU A 49 13.62 32.13 -30.99
N PHE A 50 14.29 33.21 -31.39
CA PHE A 50 15.10 33.26 -32.60
C PHE A 50 16.36 32.38 -32.49
N LEU A 51 17.03 32.37 -31.34
CA LEU A 51 18.18 31.49 -31.10
C LEU A 51 17.78 30.00 -31.04
N LEU A 52 16.61 29.68 -30.48
CA LEU A 52 16.08 28.32 -30.45
C LEU A 52 15.74 27.81 -31.87
N ALA A 53 15.20 28.68 -32.73
CA ALA A 53 14.90 28.35 -34.12
C ALA A 53 16.16 28.10 -34.96
N ILE A 54 17.25 28.83 -34.71
CA ILE A 54 18.55 28.59 -35.38
C ILE A 54 19.18 27.27 -34.89
N ALA A 55 19.07 26.95 -33.60
CA ALA A 55 19.57 25.68 -33.06
C ALA A 55 18.81 24.46 -33.62
N LEU A 56 17.49 24.58 -33.81
CA LEU A 56 16.67 23.55 -34.47
C LEU A 56 16.99 23.43 -35.97
N ALA A 57 17.22 24.55 -36.67
CA ALA A 57 17.55 24.54 -38.09
C ALA A 57 18.95 23.94 -38.38
N LEU A 58 19.92 24.11 -37.48
CA LEU A 58 21.26 23.54 -37.61
C LEU A 58 21.35 22.07 -37.14
N GLY A 59 20.48 21.65 -36.21
CA GLY A 59 20.40 20.26 -35.75
C GLY A 59 19.81 19.30 -36.80
N LEU A 60 18.98 19.80 -37.72
CA LEU A 60 18.33 19.00 -38.76
C LEU A 60 19.18 18.80 -40.03
N THR A 61 20.32 19.48 -40.18
CA THR A 61 21.18 19.36 -41.38
C THR A 61 22.42 18.47 -41.23
N PHE A 62 22.69 17.91 -40.04
CA PHE A 62 23.83 16.99 -39.82
C PHE A 62 23.45 15.53 -39.53
N GLY A 63 22.16 15.16 -39.60
CA GLY A 63 21.66 13.83 -39.25
C GLY A 63 21.33 12.89 -40.41
N LEU A 64 21.72 13.19 -41.65
CA LEU A 64 21.41 12.36 -42.82
C LEU A 64 22.70 12.02 -43.60
N ARG A 65 23.50 11.08 -43.09
CA ARG A 65 24.50 10.33 -43.88
C ARG A 65 25.07 9.14 -43.10
N HIS A 66 24.45 7.98 -43.30
CA HIS A 66 25.08 6.67 -43.58
C HIS A 66 24.15 5.53 -43.15
N HIS A 67 23.28 5.09 -44.06
CA HIS A 67 22.71 3.75 -44.01
C HIS A 67 23.75 2.78 -44.62
N HIS A 68 24.52 2.12 -43.77
CA HIS A 68 25.13 0.83 -44.12
C HIS A 68 24.28 -0.26 -43.47
N SER A 69 23.67 -1.08 -44.30
CA SER A 69 22.84 -2.21 -43.90
C SER A 69 23.71 -3.30 -43.27
N SER A 70 23.64 -3.43 -41.94
CA SER A 70 24.07 -4.62 -41.21
C SER A 70 22.91 -5.63 -41.15
N PRO A 71 23.18 -6.95 -41.18
CA PRO A 71 22.14 -7.97 -41.13
C PRO A 71 21.43 -7.96 -39.76
N PRO A 72 20.18 -8.43 -39.66
CA PRO A 72 19.38 -8.26 -38.45
C PRO A 72 19.95 -9.12 -37.33
N THR A 73 20.50 -8.45 -36.32
CA THR A 73 20.78 -9.05 -35.03
C THR A 73 19.43 -9.35 -34.38
N SER A 74 19.15 -10.63 -34.14
CA SER A 74 18.00 -11.09 -33.38
C SER A 74 17.94 -10.35 -32.04
N SER A 75 16.92 -9.52 -31.84
CA SER A 75 16.60 -8.94 -30.53
C SER A 75 16.44 -10.08 -29.52
N PRO A 76 17.07 -10.01 -28.33
CA PRO A 76 16.81 -11.00 -27.29
C PRO A 76 15.34 -10.89 -26.90
N THR A 77 14.61 -11.99 -27.08
CA THR A 77 13.27 -12.19 -26.53
C THR A 77 13.32 -11.85 -25.04
N PRO A 78 12.40 -11.02 -24.50
CA PRO A 78 12.31 -10.84 -23.06
C PRO A 78 12.17 -12.21 -22.39
N PRO A 79 12.84 -12.45 -21.25
CA PRO A 79 12.75 -13.75 -20.58
C PRO A 79 11.28 -14.02 -20.28
N ILE A 80 10.74 -15.06 -20.92
CA ILE A 80 9.45 -15.64 -20.57
C ILE A 80 9.65 -16.18 -19.17
N LEU A 81 9.08 -15.51 -18.17
CA LEU A 81 9.04 -16.01 -16.81
C LEU A 81 8.33 -17.36 -16.84
N PRO A 82 8.92 -18.42 -16.24
CA PRO A 82 8.30 -19.73 -16.23
C PRO A 82 6.95 -19.62 -15.51
N ILE A 83 5.88 -20.02 -16.20
CA ILE A 83 4.55 -20.16 -15.62
C ILE A 83 4.69 -21.17 -14.48
N PRO A 84 4.36 -20.81 -13.23
CA PRO A 84 4.52 -21.71 -12.12
C PRO A 84 3.54 -22.91 -12.24
N PRO A 85 3.91 -24.09 -11.70
CA PRO A 85 3.14 -25.31 -11.87
C PRO A 85 1.73 -25.18 -11.25
N THR A 86 0.71 -25.53 -12.02
CA THR A 86 -0.72 -25.38 -11.66
C THR A 86 -1.24 -26.37 -10.60
N ASN A 87 -0.36 -27.10 -9.90
CA ASN A 87 -0.72 -28.17 -8.95
C ASN A 87 -0.09 -28.01 -7.57
N THR A 88 0.41 -26.83 -7.22
CA THR A 88 0.88 -26.52 -5.86
C THR A 88 -0.32 -26.25 -4.95
N SER A 89 -0.56 -27.14 -3.99
CA SER A 89 -1.51 -26.86 -2.91
C SER A 89 -0.95 -25.77 -2.02
N PHE A 90 -1.75 -24.75 -1.73
CA PHE A 90 -1.44 -23.70 -0.77
C PHE A 90 -2.41 -23.74 0.41
N TRP A 91 -2.03 -23.12 1.52
CA TRP A 91 -2.91 -23.02 2.69
C TRP A 91 -4.06 -22.04 2.42
N THR A 92 -5.27 -22.46 2.79
CA THR A 92 -6.46 -21.60 2.82
C THR A 92 -7.00 -21.62 4.25
N PRO A 93 -7.18 -20.47 4.92
CA PRO A 93 -7.76 -20.44 6.26
C PRO A 93 -9.23 -20.86 6.21
N ASN A 94 -9.66 -21.67 7.18
CA ASN A 94 -11.04 -22.16 7.25
C ASN A 94 -11.88 -21.19 8.07
N LEU A 95 -12.87 -20.54 7.45
CA LEU A 95 -13.79 -19.62 8.13
C LEU A 95 -14.47 -20.24 9.36
N ASN A 96 -14.82 -21.54 9.30
CA ASN A 96 -15.53 -22.23 10.39
C ASN A 96 -14.61 -22.74 11.50
N ALA A 97 -13.29 -22.54 11.39
CA ALA A 97 -12.37 -22.80 12.48
C ALA A 97 -12.45 -21.69 13.52
N SER A 98 -12.07 -21.98 14.76
CA SER A 98 -11.83 -20.96 15.78
C SER A 98 -10.51 -20.24 15.48
N ASN A 99 -10.47 -19.47 14.38
CA ASN A 99 -9.29 -18.68 14.08
C ASN A 99 -9.17 -17.58 15.13
N THR A 100 -7.96 -17.47 15.63
CA THR A 100 -7.48 -16.37 16.45
C THR A 100 -6.19 -15.92 15.80
N TRP A 101 -5.98 -14.61 15.74
CA TRP A 101 -4.85 -14.09 14.98
C TRP A 101 -4.18 -12.95 15.72
N ASN A 102 -2.94 -12.69 15.33
CA ASN A 102 -2.21 -11.50 15.71
C ASN A 102 -1.39 -11.03 14.51
N ILE A 103 -1.15 -9.72 14.45
CA ILE A 103 -0.33 -9.07 13.45
C ILE A 103 0.76 -8.23 14.14
N GLU A 104 2.01 -8.40 13.73
CA GLU A 104 3.16 -7.65 14.27
C GLU A 104 4.13 -7.26 13.14
N LEU A 105 4.21 -5.95 12.85
CA LEU A 105 4.92 -5.44 11.67
C LEU A 105 6.09 -4.49 11.99
N ILE A 106 6.11 -3.86 13.16
CA ILE A 106 7.13 -2.85 13.49
C ILE A 106 8.46 -3.45 13.97
N SER A 107 8.41 -4.65 14.54
CA SER A 107 9.55 -5.38 15.08
C SER A 107 9.53 -6.84 14.67
N ALA A 108 10.69 -7.49 14.72
CA ALA A 108 10.74 -8.94 14.61
C ALA A 108 10.02 -9.55 15.81
N LEU A 109 9.09 -10.46 15.54
CA LEU A 109 8.29 -11.11 16.58
C LEU A 109 9.19 -11.78 17.63
N ASP A 110 8.99 -11.39 18.89
CA ASP A 110 9.69 -11.97 20.02
C ASP A 110 9.12 -13.37 20.32
N PRO A 111 9.94 -14.45 20.35
CA PRO A 111 9.47 -15.79 20.70
C PRO A 111 8.74 -15.90 22.04
N THR A 112 8.97 -14.96 22.96
CA THR A 112 8.27 -14.87 24.25
C THR A 112 6.85 -14.33 24.15
N ASN A 113 6.52 -13.65 23.04
CA ASN A 113 5.20 -13.11 22.70
C ASN A 113 4.38 -14.04 21.77
N ILE A 114 4.76 -15.32 21.69
CA ILE A 114 3.96 -16.35 21.02
C ILE A 114 2.87 -16.83 22.00
N TYR A 115 1.63 -16.41 21.77
CA TYR A 115 0.45 -16.75 22.54
C TYR A 115 -0.09 -18.13 22.12
N PRO A 116 -0.36 -19.03 23.10
CA PRO A 116 -0.77 -20.41 22.79
C PRO A 116 -2.14 -20.51 22.12
N ASN A 117 -3.00 -19.51 22.36
CA ASN A 117 -4.34 -19.50 21.81
C ASN A 117 -4.42 -18.83 20.44
N THR A 118 -3.35 -18.19 19.94
CA THR A 118 -3.31 -17.58 18.61
C THR A 118 -3.06 -18.66 17.56
N THR A 119 -3.90 -18.79 16.55
CA THR A 119 -3.73 -19.80 15.49
C THR A 119 -2.94 -19.29 14.28
N ILE A 120 -3.01 -17.99 14.02
CA ILE A 120 -2.44 -17.34 12.83
C ILE A 120 -1.61 -16.13 13.25
N TYR A 121 -0.40 -16.02 12.71
CA TYR A 121 0.46 -14.86 12.88
C TYR A 121 0.71 -14.21 11.54
N ASP A 122 0.38 -12.93 11.41
CA ASP A 122 0.78 -12.08 10.30
C ASP A 122 1.99 -11.25 10.72
N ILE A 123 3.13 -11.45 10.04
CA ILE A 123 4.40 -10.84 10.44
C ILE A 123 5.10 -10.24 9.23
N ASP A 124 5.94 -9.23 9.48
CA ASP A 124 6.72 -8.60 8.42
C ASP A 124 7.72 -9.58 7.77
N LEU A 125 7.61 -9.74 6.44
CA LEU A 125 8.44 -10.63 5.63
C LEU A 125 9.94 -10.39 5.80
N PHE A 126 10.38 -9.15 5.95
CA PHE A 126 11.81 -8.83 6.00
C PHE A 126 12.38 -8.92 7.41
N LEU A 127 11.58 -8.63 8.43
CA LEU A 127 12.00 -8.75 9.82
C LEU A 127 12.07 -10.22 10.26
N SER A 128 11.18 -11.08 9.75
CA SER A 128 11.21 -12.53 10.03
C SER A 128 12.49 -13.22 9.56
N ALA A 129 13.10 -12.71 8.48
CA ALA A 129 14.30 -13.29 7.87
C ALA A 129 15.55 -13.20 8.75
N ASN A 130 15.56 -12.29 9.74
CA ASN A 130 16.73 -11.94 10.53
C ASN A 130 16.77 -12.61 11.92
N THR A 131 15.95 -13.64 12.15
CA THR A 131 15.79 -14.29 13.45
C THR A 131 16.61 -15.60 13.55
N THR A 132 17.07 -15.96 14.76
CA THR A 132 17.79 -17.22 15.03
C THR A 132 17.31 -17.83 16.36
N PRO A 133 16.63 -18.99 16.34
CA PRO A 133 16.17 -19.74 15.15
C PRO A 133 15.15 -18.93 14.32
N PRO A 134 14.93 -19.28 13.04
CA PRO A 134 13.90 -18.61 12.23
C PRO A 134 12.55 -18.64 12.93
N ILE A 135 11.94 -17.47 13.10
CA ILE A 135 10.72 -17.31 13.89
C ILE A 135 9.55 -18.11 13.31
N ILE A 136 9.46 -18.19 11.98
CA ILE A 136 8.44 -18.98 11.28
C ILE A 136 8.55 -20.47 11.60
N SER A 137 9.78 -21.01 11.65
CA SER A 137 10.02 -22.39 12.07
C SER A 137 9.57 -22.63 13.52
N THR A 138 9.81 -21.65 14.39
CA THR A 138 9.33 -21.69 15.79
C THR A 138 7.80 -21.68 15.85
N LEU A 139 7.13 -20.83 15.06
CA LEU A 139 5.68 -20.74 14.97
C LEU A 139 5.06 -22.05 14.45
N HIS A 140 5.61 -22.60 13.38
CA HIS A 140 5.17 -23.89 12.81
C HIS A 140 5.35 -25.06 13.78
N SER A 141 6.43 -25.08 14.57
CA SER A 141 6.65 -26.12 15.59
C SER A 141 5.56 -26.14 16.67
N LYS A 142 4.85 -25.02 16.83
CA LYS A 142 3.70 -24.84 17.74
C LYS A 142 2.35 -24.89 17.01
N SER A 143 2.34 -25.36 15.75
CA SER A 143 1.17 -25.49 14.89
C SER A 143 0.46 -24.17 14.53
N HIS A 144 1.15 -23.04 14.64
CA HIS A 144 0.65 -21.77 14.12
C HIS A 144 0.79 -21.71 12.60
N LYS A 145 -0.10 -20.98 11.93
CA LYS A 145 0.02 -20.59 10.53
C LYS A 145 0.62 -19.20 10.42
N VAL A 146 1.41 -18.96 9.37
CA VAL A 146 2.13 -17.70 9.17
C VAL A 146 1.74 -17.04 7.86
N ILE A 147 1.21 -15.83 7.98
CA ILE A 147 1.03 -14.88 6.88
C ILE A 147 2.25 -13.95 6.91
N CYS A 148 2.81 -13.66 5.73
CA CYS A 148 3.94 -12.75 5.61
C CYS A 148 3.51 -11.47 4.91
N TYR A 149 3.49 -10.38 5.67
CA TYR A 149 3.23 -9.04 5.19
C TYR A 149 4.37 -8.50 4.33
N PHE A 150 4.03 -7.84 3.23
CA PHE A 150 4.90 -6.89 2.56
C PHE A 150 4.06 -5.85 1.81
N SER A 151 4.56 -4.62 1.65
CA SER A 151 3.87 -3.67 0.78
C SER A 151 4.07 -4.03 -0.69
N ALA A 152 2.96 -4.24 -1.42
CA ALA A 152 2.97 -4.55 -2.84
C ALA A 152 2.67 -3.32 -3.71
N GLY A 153 1.96 -2.33 -3.17
CA GLY A 153 1.58 -1.10 -3.88
C GLY A 153 2.36 0.15 -3.50
N THR A 154 3.31 0.05 -2.55
CA THR A 154 4.23 1.14 -2.22
C THR A 154 5.69 0.69 -2.18
N ILE A 155 6.58 1.69 -2.19
CA ILE A 155 8.02 1.57 -2.10
C ILE A 155 8.46 2.13 -0.76
N GLU A 156 8.79 1.25 0.17
CA GLU A 156 9.37 1.55 1.48
C GLU A 156 10.90 1.68 1.36
N THR A 157 11.43 2.91 1.45
CA THR A 157 12.85 3.19 1.13
C THR A 157 13.85 2.61 2.13
N PHE A 158 13.37 2.04 3.24
CA PHE A 158 14.18 1.37 4.25
C PHE A 158 14.31 -0.15 4.02
N ARG A 159 13.57 -0.73 3.06
CA ARG A 159 13.67 -2.16 2.76
C ARG A 159 15.02 -2.50 2.16
N PRO A 160 15.57 -3.71 2.42
CA PRO A 160 16.88 -4.11 1.90
C PRO A 160 16.92 -4.19 0.37
N ASP A 161 15.78 -4.33 -0.29
CA ASP A 161 15.63 -4.36 -1.74
C ASP A 161 15.26 -2.99 -2.37
N ALA A 162 15.18 -1.92 -1.57
CA ALA A 162 14.74 -0.60 -2.02
C ALA A 162 15.61 0.00 -3.14
N ASN A 163 16.88 -0.38 -3.22
CA ASN A 163 17.80 0.08 -4.26
C ASN A 163 17.52 -0.51 -5.66
N ARG A 164 16.63 -1.50 -5.77
CA ARG A 164 16.22 -2.11 -7.05
C ARG A 164 15.15 -1.30 -7.77
N PHE A 165 14.41 -0.46 -7.06
CA PHE A 165 13.39 0.41 -7.66
C PHE A 165 14.06 1.55 -8.45
N ILE A 166 13.58 1.80 -9.66
CA ILE A 166 14.06 2.88 -10.53
C ILE A 166 13.10 4.06 -10.49
N ARG A 167 13.56 5.24 -10.96
CA ARG A 167 12.78 6.49 -10.85
C ARG A 167 11.35 6.40 -11.42
N SER A 168 11.15 5.64 -12.51
CA SER A 168 9.83 5.44 -13.14
C SER A 168 8.87 4.56 -12.35
N ASP A 169 9.35 3.88 -11.30
CA ASP A 169 8.51 3.09 -10.40
C ASP A 169 7.83 3.95 -9.33
N TYR A 170 8.36 5.14 -9.05
CA TYR A 170 7.90 6.00 -7.94
C TYR A 170 6.76 6.91 -8.37
N GLY A 171 5.68 6.86 -7.61
CA GLY A 171 4.61 7.84 -7.57
C GLY A 171 4.84 8.91 -6.50
N LYS A 172 3.74 9.43 -5.95
CA LYS A 172 3.75 10.38 -4.84
C LYS A 172 4.13 9.71 -3.53
N GLN A 173 4.78 10.47 -2.67
CA GLN A 173 5.01 10.11 -1.28
C GLN A 173 3.69 9.97 -0.53
N LEU A 174 3.58 8.99 0.36
CA LEU A 174 2.42 8.87 1.25
C LEU A 174 2.43 10.03 2.26
N PRO A 175 1.27 10.65 2.58
CA PRO A 175 1.21 11.80 3.48
C PRO A 175 1.78 11.52 4.88
N ASP A 176 1.46 10.36 5.44
CA ASP A 176 1.79 10.00 6.81
C ASP A 176 3.14 9.25 6.93
N TRP A 177 3.66 8.74 5.80
CA TRP A 177 4.87 7.91 5.74
C TRP A 177 5.94 8.52 4.84
N LYS A 178 6.86 9.29 5.44
CA LYS A 178 7.90 10.03 4.71
C LYS A 178 8.91 9.14 3.97
N ASN A 179 9.03 7.88 4.33
CA ASN A 179 9.93 6.95 3.68
C ASN A 179 9.19 5.99 2.75
N GLU A 180 8.00 6.38 2.30
CA GLU A 180 7.10 5.52 1.53
C GLU A 180 6.46 6.26 0.37
N TYR A 181 6.40 5.61 -0.78
CA TYR A 181 5.93 6.19 -2.04
C TYR A 181 5.01 5.21 -2.74
N TRP A 182 3.93 5.68 -3.37
CA TRP A 182 3.13 4.84 -4.26
C TRP A 182 3.99 4.21 -5.35
N ALA A 183 3.76 2.94 -5.66
CA ALA A 183 4.47 2.20 -6.70
C ALA A 183 3.66 2.18 -8.00
N ASN A 184 4.34 2.25 -9.14
CA ASN A 184 3.74 1.95 -10.44
C ASN A 184 3.57 0.43 -10.59
N ILE A 185 2.43 -0.10 -10.17
CA ILE A 185 2.11 -1.54 -10.14
C ILE A 185 2.08 -2.21 -11.53
N SER A 186 1.98 -1.42 -12.61
CA SER A 186 2.08 -1.90 -14.00
C SER A 186 3.54 -1.97 -14.49
N SER A 187 4.51 -1.49 -13.71
CA SER A 187 5.94 -1.57 -14.04
C SER A 187 6.45 -3.01 -13.96
N LEU A 188 7.11 -3.48 -15.02
CA LEU A 188 7.79 -4.78 -15.03
C LEU A 188 8.89 -4.86 -13.97
N ASN A 189 9.53 -3.74 -13.60
CA ASN A 189 10.54 -3.73 -12.55
C ASN A 189 9.91 -3.95 -11.17
N VAL A 190 8.80 -3.24 -10.86
CA VAL A 190 8.03 -3.44 -9.63
C VAL A 190 7.56 -4.89 -9.52
N ARG A 191 6.99 -5.44 -10.61
CA ARG A 191 6.57 -6.85 -10.66
C ARG A 191 7.72 -7.82 -10.42
N SER A 192 8.88 -7.60 -11.05
CA SER A 192 10.07 -8.42 -10.81
C SER A 192 10.54 -8.38 -9.34
N ILE A 193 10.42 -7.23 -8.67
CA ILE A 193 10.73 -7.11 -7.24
C ILE A 193 9.72 -7.88 -6.40
N MET A 194 8.42 -7.78 -6.69
CA MET A 194 7.40 -8.55 -5.96
C MET A 194 7.55 -10.06 -6.15
N LEU A 195 7.94 -10.54 -7.34
CA LEU A 195 8.30 -11.95 -7.53
C LEU A 195 9.43 -12.38 -6.59
N SER A 196 10.47 -11.54 -6.42
CA SER A 196 11.53 -11.83 -5.46
C SER A 196 11.05 -11.84 -4.00
N ARG A 197 10.05 -11.00 -3.66
CA ARG A 197 9.43 -11.00 -2.32
C ARG A 197 8.59 -12.26 -2.09
N LEU A 198 7.85 -12.72 -3.10
CA LEU A 198 7.16 -14.01 -3.04
C LEU A 198 8.15 -15.18 -2.91
N ASP A 199 9.25 -15.17 -3.66
CA ASP A 199 10.32 -16.17 -3.53
C ASP A 199 10.93 -16.15 -2.11
N LEU A 200 11.11 -14.96 -1.53
CA LEU A 200 11.56 -14.81 -0.15
C LEU A 200 10.53 -15.37 0.84
N ALA A 201 9.23 -15.18 0.61
CA ALA A 201 8.17 -15.75 1.45
C ALA A 201 8.20 -17.29 1.43
N VAL A 202 8.38 -17.90 0.25
CA VAL A 202 8.59 -19.35 0.12
C VAL A 202 9.83 -19.81 0.89
N ASN A 203 10.96 -19.11 0.71
CA ASN A 203 12.22 -19.48 1.37
C ASN A 203 12.13 -19.42 2.90
N GLN A 204 11.29 -18.54 3.43
CA GLN A 204 11.03 -18.44 4.86
C GLN A 204 9.93 -19.36 5.36
N SER A 205 9.30 -20.14 4.47
CA SER A 205 8.19 -21.05 4.77
C SER A 205 6.92 -20.33 5.23
N CYS A 206 6.60 -19.16 4.66
CA CYS A 206 5.29 -18.54 4.86
C CYS A 206 4.18 -19.47 4.33
N ASP A 207 3.02 -19.51 4.99
CA ASP A 207 1.84 -20.24 4.51
C ASP A 207 1.01 -19.40 3.51
N ALA A 208 1.02 -18.08 3.69
CA ALA A 208 0.37 -17.11 2.83
C ALA A 208 1.06 -15.73 2.90
N VAL A 209 0.60 -14.78 2.09
CA VAL A 209 1.11 -13.40 2.07
C VAL A 209 -0.02 -12.36 2.22
N ASP A 210 0.29 -11.25 2.88
CA ASP A 210 -0.56 -10.05 3.01
C ASP A 210 0.07 -8.88 2.22
N PRO A 211 -0.29 -8.70 0.93
CA PRO A 211 0.25 -7.63 0.10
C PRO A 211 -0.48 -6.31 0.35
N ASP A 212 0.19 -5.35 0.98
CA ASP A 212 -0.42 -4.07 1.36
C ASP A 212 -0.44 -3.03 0.22
N ASN A 213 -1.28 -2.00 0.43
CA ASN A 213 -1.40 -0.81 -0.41
C ASN A 213 -1.84 -1.08 -1.85
N VAL A 214 -2.62 -2.13 -2.08
CA VAL A 214 -3.17 -2.48 -3.41
C VAL A 214 -4.37 -1.59 -3.81
N ASP A 215 -4.70 -0.60 -2.97
CA ASP A 215 -5.76 0.40 -3.12
C ASP A 215 -5.22 1.76 -3.62
N GLY A 216 -4.07 1.81 -4.29
CA GLY A 216 -3.50 3.06 -4.78
C GLY A 216 -4.45 3.90 -5.67
N TYR A 217 -5.45 3.27 -6.31
CA TYR A 217 -6.48 3.94 -7.10
C TYR A 217 -7.42 4.84 -6.30
N SER A 218 -7.63 4.59 -5.00
CA SER A 218 -8.47 5.42 -4.13
C SER A 218 -7.68 6.58 -3.50
N ASN A 219 -6.39 6.67 -3.81
CA ASN A 219 -5.45 7.58 -3.21
C ASN A 219 -4.85 8.57 -4.22
N ASN A 220 -4.27 9.67 -3.72
CA ASN A 220 -3.52 10.62 -4.55
C ASN A 220 -2.13 10.05 -4.91
N ASN A 221 -2.11 9.01 -5.75
CA ASN A 221 -0.92 8.23 -6.06
C ASN A 221 0.07 8.93 -7.01
N GLY A 222 -0.40 9.90 -7.81
CA GLY A 222 0.44 10.64 -8.76
C GLY A 222 0.90 9.85 -10.00
N LEU A 223 0.35 8.66 -10.21
CA LEU A 223 0.61 7.75 -11.32
C LEU A 223 -0.64 7.55 -12.20
N GLY A 224 -1.81 7.97 -11.73
CA GLY A 224 -3.08 7.78 -12.42
C GLY A 224 -3.60 6.35 -12.31
N LEU A 225 -3.23 5.62 -11.24
CA LEU A 225 -3.70 4.25 -11.00
C LEU A 225 -5.23 4.21 -10.94
N THR A 226 -5.78 3.20 -11.59
CA THR A 226 -7.22 2.92 -11.66
C THR A 226 -7.55 1.61 -10.93
N LYS A 227 -8.85 1.37 -10.70
CA LYS A 227 -9.32 0.07 -10.17
C LYS A 227 -8.93 -1.08 -11.09
N ASP A 228 -8.94 -0.87 -12.40
CA ASP A 228 -8.56 -1.90 -13.38
C ASP A 228 -7.09 -2.29 -13.22
N ASP A 229 -6.20 -1.32 -12.96
CA ASP A 229 -4.79 -1.58 -12.71
C ASP A 229 -4.60 -2.44 -11.45
N SER A 230 -5.30 -2.12 -10.36
CA SER A 230 -5.21 -2.91 -9.12
C SER A 230 -5.85 -4.30 -9.24
N VAL A 231 -6.94 -4.45 -10.00
CA VAL A 231 -7.54 -5.76 -10.26
C VAL A 231 -6.58 -6.65 -11.05
N GLU A 232 -6.03 -6.13 -12.16
CA GLU A 232 -5.07 -6.87 -12.98
C GLU A 232 -3.81 -7.23 -12.18
N TYR A 233 -3.33 -6.30 -11.36
CA TYR A 233 -2.20 -6.52 -10.48
C TYR A 233 -2.47 -7.57 -9.40
N MET A 234 -3.64 -7.54 -8.75
CA MET A 234 -4.01 -8.53 -7.73
C MET A 234 -4.21 -9.93 -8.31
N GLN A 235 -4.85 -10.05 -9.48
CA GLN A 235 -5.00 -11.32 -10.19
C GLN A 235 -3.63 -11.90 -10.57
N TRP A 236 -2.73 -11.05 -11.08
CA TRP A 236 -1.35 -11.45 -11.38
C TRP A 236 -0.61 -11.89 -10.11
N LEU A 237 -0.68 -11.11 -9.03
CA LEU A 237 0.03 -11.40 -7.79
C LEU A 237 -0.48 -12.69 -7.13
N ALA A 238 -1.79 -12.92 -7.18
CA ALA A 238 -2.41 -14.14 -6.68
C ALA A 238 -1.96 -15.37 -7.47
N ALA A 239 -1.96 -15.31 -8.80
CA ALA A 239 -1.47 -16.39 -9.64
C ALA A 239 0.01 -16.73 -9.35
N GLU A 240 0.84 -15.71 -9.14
CA GLU A 240 2.26 -15.89 -8.78
C GLU A 240 2.45 -16.46 -7.37
N ALA A 241 1.61 -16.09 -6.41
CA ALA A 241 1.62 -16.64 -5.05
C ALA A 241 1.16 -18.12 -5.05
N HIS A 242 0.06 -18.43 -5.72
CA HIS A 242 -0.48 -19.80 -5.80
C HIS A 242 0.49 -20.77 -6.47
N GLY A 243 1.11 -20.33 -7.55
CA GLY A 243 2.14 -21.10 -8.25
C GLY A 243 3.38 -21.41 -7.41
N ARG A 244 3.56 -20.69 -6.30
CA ARG A 244 4.59 -20.88 -5.29
C ARG A 244 4.11 -21.66 -4.06
N GLY A 245 2.84 -22.07 -4.03
CA GLY A 245 2.24 -22.73 -2.88
C GLY A 245 1.90 -21.79 -1.71
N LEU A 246 1.77 -20.49 -1.97
CA LEU A 246 1.35 -19.48 -0.99
C LEU A 246 -0.13 -19.12 -1.17
N GLY A 247 -0.88 -19.02 -0.08
CA GLY A 247 -2.16 -18.29 -0.09
C GLY A 247 -1.93 -16.78 -0.18
N ILE A 248 -2.98 -16.02 -0.51
CA ILE A 248 -2.90 -14.55 -0.61
C ILE A 248 -4.16 -13.88 -0.07
N GLY A 249 -3.98 -12.78 0.66
CA GLY A 249 -5.06 -11.93 1.16
C GLY A 249 -5.37 -10.73 0.26
N LEU A 250 -6.59 -10.20 0.36
CA LEU A 250 -6.89 -8.83 -0.09
C LEU A 250 -6.82 -7.88 1.10
N LYS A 251 -5.92 -6.90 1.04
CA LYS A 251 -5.76 -5.87 2.06
C LYS A 251 -6.54 -4.61 1.68
N ASN A 252 -7.51 -4.23 2.51
CA ASN A 252 -8.38 -3.08 2.27
C ASN A 252 -9.02 -3.13 0.85
N ALA A 253 -8.85 -2.13 -0.01
CA ALA A 253 -9.26 -2.23 -1.43
C ALA A 253 -10.70 -2.78 -1.67
N GLY A 254 -11.64 -2.45 -0.79
CA GLY A 254 -12.99 -3.06 -0.80
C GLY A 254 -13.77 -2.84 -2.11
N GLU A 255 -13.43 -1.77 -2.85
CA GLU A 255 -14.05 -1.42 -4.13
C GLU A 255 -13.74 -2.36 -5.30
N ILE A 256 -12.85 -3.35 -5.13
CA ILE A 256 -12.49 -4.33 -6.16
C ILE A 256 -12.81 -5.78 -5.78
N ILE A 257 -13.46 -6.02 -4.63
CA ILE A 257 -13.75 -7.37 -4.11
C ILE A 257 -14.45 -8.23 -5.17
N ASP A 258 -15.48 -7.70 -5.82
CA ASP A 258 -16.29 -8.41 -6.82
C ASP A 258 -15.48 -8.97 -8.00
N ARG A 259 -14.27 -8.46 -8.23
CA ARG A 259 -13.40 -8.82 -9.36
C ARG A 259 -12.17 -9.64 -8.98
N VAL A 260 -11.86 -9.75 -7.69
CA VAL A 260 -10.66 -10.47 -7.19
C VAL A 260 -10.99 -11.50 -6.12
N LEU A 261 -12.25 -11.57 -5.68
CA LEU A 261 -12.67 -12.45 -4.60
C LEU A 261 -12.28 -13.90 -4.87
N ASP A 262 -12.44 -14.40 -6.09
CA ASP A 262 -12.11 -15.79 -6.43
C ASP A 262 -10.60 -16.09 -6.36
N ASP A 263 -9.75 -15.07 -6.48
CA ASP A 263 -8.30 -15.21 -6.50
C ASP A 263 -7.68 -15.22 -5.09
N VAL A 264 -8.32 -14.58 -4.12
CA VAL A 264 -7.79 -14.43 -2.74
C VAL A 264 -8.40 -15.44 -1.76
N GLN A 265 -7.70 -15.75 -0.68
CA GLN A 265 -8.11 -16.75 0.31
C GLN A 265 -8.75 -16.13 1.57
N PHE A 266 -8.46 -14.86 1.84
CA PHE A 266 -8.95 -14.11 2.99
C PHE A 266 -8.89 -12.62 2.72
N ALA A 267 -9.51 -11.84 3.60
CA ALA A 267 -9.34 -10.39 3.66
C ALA A 267 -8.54 -10.01 4.90
N VAL A 268 -7.71 -8.98 4.78
CA VAL A 268 -7.22 -8.20 5.92
C VAL A 268 -7.86 -6.81 5.80
N ASN A 269 -8.64 -6.42 6.79
CA ASN A 269 -9.29 -5.12 6.82
C ASN A 269 -8.75 -4.31 8.00
N GLU A 270 -8.54 -3.02 7.76
CA GLU A 270 -8.33 -2.03 8.81
C GLU A 270 -9.56 -1.12 8.92
N GLN A 271 -10.10 -1.01 10.13
CA GLN A 271 -11.02 0.05 10.54
C GLN A 271 -12.41 0.05 9.90
N CYS A 272 -12.93 -1.08 9.40
CA CYS A 272 -14.29 -1.08 8.85
C CYS A 272 -15.34 -0.69 9.91
N VAL A 273 -15.10 -0.95 11.20
CA VAL A 273 -16.01 -0.55 12.28
C VAL A 273 -16.02 0.95 12.44
N GLN A 274 -14.83 1.55 12.56
CA GLN A 274 -14.68 3.00 12.69
C GLN A 274 -15.31 3.76 11.50
N TYR A 275 -15.19 3.23 10.29
CA TYR A 275 -15.69 3.91 9.08
C TYR A 275 -17.07 3.44 8.62
N GLN A 276 -17.68 2.47 9.31
CA GLN A 276 -18.97 1.87 8.95
C GLN A 276 -18.97 1.25 7.54
N GLU A 277 -17.92 0.50 7.24
CA GLU A 277 -17.67 -0.11 5.92
C GLU A 277 -17.69 -1.65 5.96
N CYS A 278 -18.04 -2.28 7.10
CA CYS A 278 -17.94 -3.74 7.24
C CYS A 278 -18.90 -4.51 6.33
N ASP A 279 -20.04 -3.92 5.92
CA ASP A 279 -20.95 -4.48 4.91
C ASP A 279 -20.23 -4.93 3.64
N THR A 280 -19.25 -4.14 3.19
CA THR A 280 -18.45 -4.43 1.99
C THR A 280 -17.76 -5.78 2.07
N TRP A 281 -17.38 -6.19 3.29
CA TRP A 281 -16.56 -7.36 3.57
C TRP A 281 -17.37 -8.63 3.85
N GLN A 282 -18.69 -8.52 4.06
CA GLN A 282 -19.57 -9.68 4.23
C GLN A 282 -19.52 -10.65 3.04
N THR A 283 -19.24 -10.14 1.84
CA THR A 283 -19.04 -10.95 0.63
C THR A 283 -17.95 -12.03 0.80
N PHE A 284 -16.93 -11.79 1.63
CA PHE A 284 -15.93 -12.81 1.96
C PHE A 284 -16.54 -13.94 2.78
N LEU A 285 -17.33 -13.61 3.82
CA LEU A 285 -18.00 -14.61 4.65
C LEU A 285 -19.00 -15.43 3.84
N ASP A 286 -19.79 -14.78 2.98
CA ASP A 286 -20.75 -15.43 2.08
C ASP A 286 -20.07 -16.42 1.12
N SER A 287 -18.79 -16.16 0.81
CA SER A 287 -17.95 -17.04 -0.02
C SER A 287 -17.10 -18.02 0.79
N GLY A 288 -17.34 -18.13 2.11
CA GLY A 288 -16.64 -19.06 2.99
C GLY A 288 -15.20 -18.65 3.36
N LYS A 289 -14.85 -17.38 3.18
CA LYS A 289 -13.50 -16.84 3.39
C LYS A 289 -13.47 -15.92 4.62
N PRO A 290 -12.43 -16.01 5.48
CA PRO A 290 -12.36 -15.19 6.68
C PRO A 290 -11.97 -13.75 6.37
N VAL A 291 -12.47 -12.84 7.22
CA VAL A 291 -12.03 -11.44 7.30
C VAL A 291 -11.26 -11.27 8.60
N PHE A 292 -9.97 -10.97 8.48
CA PHE A 292 -9.10 -10.61 9.58
C PHE A 292 -9.17 -9.09 9.76
N ASN A 293 -9.92 -8.64 10.78
CA ASN A 293 -10.22 -7.23 10.98
C ASN A 293 -9.34 -6.61 12.09
N ILE A 294 -8.79 -5.44 11.82
CA ILE A 294 -7.95 -4.68 12.74
C ILE A 294 -8.64 -3.37 13.07
N GLU A 295 -8.84 -3.12 14.35
CA GLU A 295 -9.35 -1.84 14.84
C GLU A 295 -8.28 -1.15 15.69
N TYR A 296 -8.23 0.18 15.60
CA TYR A 296 -7.24 1.01 16.30
C TYR A 296 -7.92 1.95 17.30
N PRO A 297 -8.37 1.43 18.46
CA PRO A 297 -8.90 2.25 19.54
C PRO A 297 -7.96 3.41 19.88
N LYS A 298 -8.53 4.58 20.16
CA LYS A 298 -7.75 5.79 20.38
C LYS A 298 -6.85 5.68 21.61
N ASP A 299 -7.34 5.00 22.64
CA ASP A 299 -6.67 4.89 23.93
C ASP A 299 -5.83 3.61 24.04
N ALA A 300 -5.64 2.84 22.95
CA ALA A 300 -4.76 1.68 22.92
C ALA A 300 -3.34 2.04 23.45
N PRO A 301 -2.74 1.24 24.35
CA PRO A 301 -3.14 -0.11 24.77
C PRO A 301 -4.11 -0.14 25.96
N LYS A 302 -4.62 1.01 26.41
CA LYS A 302 -5.54 1.16 27.56
C LYS A 302 -6.98 1.34 27.08
N VAL A 303 -7.50 0.34 26.38
CA VAL A 303 -8.86 0.38 25.84
C VAL A 303 -9.86 0.25 26.98
N SER A 304 -10.87 1.13 27.01
CA SER A 304 -11.95 1.02 28.00
C SER A 304 -12.88 -0.15 27.64
N GLN A 305 -13.55 -0.74 28.64
CA GLN A 305 -14.53 -1.80 28.38
C GLN A 305 -15.67 -1.33 27.44
N VAL A 306 -16.03 -0.04 27.51
CA VAL A 306 -17.05 0.55 26.63
C VAL A 306 -16.55 0.59 25.19
N GLU A 307 -15.38 1.20 24.93
CA GLU A 307 -14.80 1.25 23.59
C GLU A 307 -14.56 -0.14 23.00
N LYS A 308 -14.08 -1.08 23.83
CA LYS A 308 -13.94 -2.49 23.41
C LYS A 308 -15.28 -3.10 23.02
N THR A 309 -16.33 -2.87 23.80
CA THR A 309 -17.66 -3.40 23.51
C THR A 309 -18.21 -2.78 22.23
N ASP A 310 -18.04 -1.47 22.03
CA ASP A 310 -18.50 -0.78 20.82
C ASP A 310 -17.81 -1.31 19.55
N VAL A 311 -16.53 -1.67 19.65
CA VAL A 311 -15.76 -2.27 18.55
C VAL A 311 -16.11 -3.74 18.33
N CYS A 312 -16.23 -4.53 19.41
CA CYS A 312 -16.42 -5.97 19.33
C CYS A 312 -17.89 -6.39 19.13
N ASP A 313 -18.86 -5.60 19.59
CA ASP A 313 -20.30 -5.79 19.34
C ASP A 313 -20.70 -5.17 17.99
N GLY A 314 -19.90 -5.47 16.95
CA GLY A 314 -20.06 -4.98 15.59
C GLY A 314 -21.29 -5.52 14.87
N SER A 315 -22.25 -6.10 15.58
CA SER A 315 -23.49 -6.65 15.03
C SER A 315 -24.32 -5.58 14.30
N ASN A 316 -24.39 -4.36 14.85
CA ASN A 316 -25.13 -3.24 14.25
C ASN A 316 -24.49 -2.66 12.98
N ILE A 317 -23.27 -3.07 12.65
CA ILE A 317 -22.51 -2.62 11.48
C ILE A 317 -22.02 -3.81 10.65
N HIS A 318 -22.57 -5.01 10.89
CA HIS A 318 -22.24 -6.25 10.18
C HIS A 318 -20.75 -6.60 10.19
N ALA A 319 -20.11 -6.54 11.36
CA ALA A 319 -18.81 -7.17 11.59
C ALA A 319 -18.94 -8.57 12.24
N ASP A 320 -20.17 -9.08 12.41
CA ASP A 320 -20.42 -10.43 12.91
C ASP A 320 -19.70 -11.48 12.05
N GLY A 321 -18.96 -12.37 12.70
CA GLY A 321 -18.16 -13.41 12.04
C GLY A 321 -16.76 -12.97 11.59
N PHE A 322 -16.39 -11.69 11.76
CA PHE A 322 -15.02 -11.25 11.51
C PHE A 322 -14.11 -11.66 12.66
N PHE A 323 -12.86 -11.98 12.33
CA PHE A 323 -11.82 -12.21 13.34
C PHE A 323 -11.24 -10.85 13.71
N THR A 324 -11.87 -10.15 14.65
CA THR A 324 -11.49 -8.79 15.03
C THR A 324 -10.46 -8.77 16.15
N ILE A 325 -9.40 -7.98 15.97
CA ILE A 325 -8.42 -7.65 17.00
C ILE A 325 -8.26 -6.13 17.13
N LEU A 326 -7.98 -5.70 18.35
CA LEU A 326 -7.65 -4.33 18.69
C LEU A 326 -6.13 -4.22 18.75
N LYS A 327 -5.58 -3.25 18.02
CA LYS A 327 -4.14 -3.01 17.93
C LYS A 327 -3.81 -1.55 18.18
N LYS A 328 -2.54 -1.29 18.49
CA LYS A 328 -1.97 0.04 18.29
C LYS A 328 -1.66 0.22 16.81
N MET A 329 -1.64 1.47 16.37
CA MET A 329 -1.43 1.80 14.97
C MET A 329 -0.02 1.42 14.46
N GLU A 330 0.94 1.32 15.37
CA GLU A 330 2.30 0.84 15.09
C GLU A 330 2.34 -0.67 14.80
N LEU A 331 1.32 -1.45 15.18
CA LEU A 331 1.28 -2.91 15.01
C LEU A 331 2.48 -3.62 15.66
N ASP A 332 2.71 -3.33 16.95
CA ASP A 332 3.68 -4.09 17.77
C ASP A 332 3.05 -5.32 18.42
N ASP A 333 3.68 -5.86 19.47
CA ASP A 333 3.25 -7.09 20.13
C ASP A 333 1.88 -6.99 20.82
N TRP A 334 1.48 -5.79 21.28
CA TRP A 334 0.22 -5.62 22.01
C TRP A 334 -0.97 -5.95 21.13
N VAL A 335 -1.84 -6.83 21.63
CA VAL A 335 -3.08 -7.21 20.98
C VAL A 335 -4.16 -7.45 22.04
N GLU A 336 -5.37 -7.03 21.72
CA GLU A 336 -6.54 -7.38 22.50
C GLU A 336 -7.61 -7.96 21.58
N SER A 337 -8.04 -9.20 21.84
CA SER A 337 -9.07 -9.86 21.06
C SER A 337 -10.47 -9.44 21.51
N CYS A 338 -11.38 -9.39 20.54
CA CYS A 338 -12.78 -9.74 20.76
C CYS A 338 -12.86 -11.27 21.00
#